data_AF-A0A2V6WMJ6-F1
#
_entry.id   AF-A0A2V6WMJ6-F1
#
_cell.length_a   1.000
_cell.length_b   1.000
_cell.length_c   1.000
_cell.angle_alpha   90.00
_cell.angle_beta   90.00
_cell.angle_gamma   90.00
#
_symmetry.space_group_name_H-M   'P 1'
#
loop_
_entity.id
_entity.type
_entity.pdbx_description
1 polymer ?
#
loop_
_entity_poly.entity_id
_entity_poly.type
_entity_poly.pdbx_seq_one_letter_code
_entity_poly.pdbx_strand_id
1 'polypeptide(L)'
;MQRHFDDELAGLQQTLLAMGGLVEDQIRRAMRALTERDDALAQDVIDRDRQVNAYDVEVDEKSVELLALHQPAAGDLRFITTIMKVVTDLERIGDQAVNIAQRALELNQEPQLKPYIDLPRMAERAQRMVKESLDAFVGRDTQLARQVCAEDAEVDSLKEQIFRELLTYMMSDPKTIPRAIRLREQNGPPLPRVVG
;
A
#
# COMPACT_ATOMS: atom_id res chain seq x y z
N MET A 1 -25.88 -14.56 21.70
CA MET A 1 -26.07 -13.39 20.82
C MET A 1 -24.85 -12.50 20.86
N GLN A 2 -24.49 -11.90 22.00
CA GLN A 2 -23.28 -11.07 22.12
C GLN A 2 -21.97 -11.79 21.73
N ARG A 3 -21.77 -13.04 22.19
CA ARG A 3 -20.61 -13.85 21.81
C ARG A 3 -20.48 -14.12 20.30
N HIS A 4 -21.60 -14.21 19.58
CA HIS A 4 -21.58 -14.45 18.12
C HIS A 4 -21.14 -13.19 17.37
N PHE A 5 -21.66 -12.03 17.77
CA PHE A 5 -21.22 -10.74 17.24
C PHE A 5 -19.73 -10.51 17.48
N ASP A 6 -19.24 -10.79 18.70
CA ASP A 6 -17.83 -10.63 19.04
C ASP A 6 -16.94 -11.54 18.18
N ASP A 7 -17.37 -12.78 17.92
CA ASP A 7 -16.66 -13.74 17.07
C ASP A 7 -16.64 -13.28 15.59
N GLU A 8 -17.77 -12.78 15.06
CA GLU A 8 -17.85 -12.24 13.68
C GLU A 8 -17.02 -10.96 13.52
N LEU A 9 -17.04 -10.08 14.52
CA LEU A 9 -16.22 -8.87 14.54
C LEU A 9 -14.72 -9.19 14.59
N ALA A 10 -14.33 -10.23 15.34
CA ALA A 10 -12.96 -10.73 15.33
C ALA A 10 -12.57 -11.31 13.95
N GLY A 11 -13.49 -12.01 13.28
CA GLY A 11 -13.30 -12.48 11.91
C GLY A 11 -13.10 -11.34 10.91
N LEU A 12 -13.85 -10.25 11.03
CA LEU A 12 -13.67 -9.05 10.23
C LEU A 12 -12.27 -8.43 10.44
N GLN A 13 -11.81 -8.33 11.68
CA GLN A 13 -10.47 -7.83 12.00
C GLN A 13 -9.37 -8.72 11.42
N GLN A 14 -9.53 -10.05 11.48
CA GLN A 14 -8.58 -10.98 10.87
C GLN A 14 -8.51 -10.82 9.35
N THR A 15 -9.66 -10.59 8.71
CA THR A 15 -9.74 -10.34 7.25
C THR A 15 -8.99 -9.05 6.89
N LEU A 16 -9.21 -7.97 7.65
CA LEU A 16 -8.47 -6.71 7.49
C LEU A 16 -6.95 -6.89 7.63
N LEU A 17 -6.50 -7.59 8.68
CA LEU A 17 -5.07 -7.84 8.91
C LEU A 17 -4.44 -8.72 7.82
N ALA A 18 -5.19 -9.68 7.29
CA ALA A 18 -4.74 -10.50 6.17
C ALA A 18 -4.54 -9.65 4.89
N MET A 19 -5.47 -8.73 4.59
CA MET A 19 -5.32 -7.76 3.51
C MET A 19 -4.09 -6.88 3.72
N GLY A 20 -3.89 -6.37 4.94
CA GLY A 20 -2.70 -5.58 5.29
C GLY A 20 -1.39 -6.30 5.00
N GLY A 21 -1.28 -7.56 5.44
CA GLY A 21 -0.10 -8.39 5.18
C GLY A 21 0.14 -8.66 3.68
N LEU A 22 -0.93 -8.79 2.89
CA LEU A 22 -0.84 -8.93 1.43
C LEU A 22 -0.31 -7.64 0.78
N VAL A 23 -0.82 -6.48 1.18
CA VAL A 23 -0.38 -5.18 0.68
C VAL A 23 1.10 -4.91 1.04
N GLU A 24 1.51 -5.23 2.27
CA GLU A 24 2.93 -5.14 2.68
C GLU A 24 3.83 -6.01 1.79
N ASP A 25 3.40 -7.24 1.47
CA ASP A 25 4.13 -8.15 0.58
C ASP A 25 4.20 -7.61 -0.86
N GLN A 26 3.12 -7.01 -1.37
CA GLN A 26 3.11 -6.38 -2.70
C GLN A 26 4.11 -5.23 -2.80
N ILE A 27 4.16 -4.33 -1.81
CA ILE A 27 5.16 -3.24 -1.76
C ILE A 27 6.56 -3.83 -1.82
N ARG A 28 6.81 -4.90 -1.06
CA ARG A 28 8.13 -5.54 -0.94
C ARG A 28 8.56 -6.12 -2.28
N ARG A 29 7.66 -6.85 -2.93
CA ARG A 29 7.90 -7.49 -4.22
C ARG A 29 8.06 -6.47 -5.33
N ALA A 30 7.23 -5.44 -5.37
CA ALA A 30 7.32 -4.38 -6.37
C ALA A 30 8.68 -3.67 -6.31
N MET A 31 9.14 -3.36 -5.09
CA MET A 31 10.46 -2.76 -4.89
C MET A 31 11.61 -3.71 -5.21
N ARG A 32 11.47 -4.99 -4.89
CA ARG A 32 12.47 -5.99 -5.28
C ARG A 32 12.54 -6.14 -6.80
N ALA A 33 11.40 -6.17 -7.48
CA ALA A 33 11.32 -6.21 -8.93
C ALA A 33 12.04 -5.02 -9.59
N LEU A 34 11.89 -3.82 -9.03
CA LEU A 34 12.58 -2.62 -9.51
C LEU A 34 14.10 -2.65 -9.26
N THR A 35 14.53 -3.15 -8.10
CA THR A 35 15.93 -3.11 -7.67
C THR A 35 16.77 -4.25 -8.23
N GLU A 36 16.21 -5.46 -8.29
CA GLU A 36 16.82 -6.65 -8.86
C GLU A 36 16.58 -6.78 -10.37
N ARG A 37 15.74 -5.91 -10.93
CA ARG A 37 15.34 -5.89 -12.34
C ARG A 37 14.66 -7.19 -12.77
N ASP A 38 13.74 -7.67 -11.94
CA ASP A 38 13.01 -8.93 -12.12
C ASP A 38 11.63 -8.65 -12.71
N ASP A 39 11.52 -8.83 -14.03
CA ASP A 39 10.26 -8.64 -14.78
C ASP A 39 9.18 -9.66 -14.38
N ALA A 40 9.57 -10.90 -14.04
CA ALA A 40 8.62 -11.93 -13.65
C ALA A 40 7.98 -11.59 -12.31
N LEU A 41 8.77 -11.07 -11.37
CA LEU A 41 8.26 -10.60 -10.08
C LEU A 41 7.37 -9.37 -10.23
N ALA A 42 7.70 -8.44 -11.13
CA ALA A 42 6.85 -7.28 -11.43
C ALA A 42 5.47 -7.74 -11.95
N GLN A 43 5.45 -8.68 -12.89
CA GLN A 43 4.20 -9.22 -13.43
C GLN A 43 3.39 -9.97 -12.37
N ASP A 44 4.04 -10.74 -11.49
CA ASP A 44 3.40 -11.43 -10.37
C ASP A 44 2.68 -10.45 -9.41
N VAL A 45 3.26 -9.27 -9.15
CA VAL A 45 2.60 -8.22 -8.34
C VAL A 45 1.34 -7.71 -9.04
N ILE A 46 1.44 -7.38 -10.33
CA ILE A 46 0.32 -6.85 -11.14
C ILE A 46 -0.83 -7.87 -11.18
N ASP A 47 -0.52 -9.16 -11.41
CA ASP A 47 -1.54 -10.20 -11.54
C ASP A 47 -2.24 -10.52 -10.20
N ARG A 48 -1.52 -10.36 -9.08
CA ARG A 48 -2.05 -10.62 -7.73
C ARG A 48 -2.86 -9.48 -7.14
N ASP A 49 -2.89 -8.32 -7.78
CA ASP A 49 -3.68 -7.16 -7.32
C ASP A 49 -5.17 -7.48 -7.12
N ARG A 50 -5.71 -8.39 -7.96
CA ARG A 50 -7.09 -8.89 -7.83
C ARG A 50 -7.40 -9.47 -6.45
N GLN A 51 -6.40 -9.98 -5.74
CA GLN A 51 -6.60 -10.50 -4.38
C GLN A 51 -6.86 -9.38 -3.37
N VAL A 52 -6.19 -8.23 -3.51
CA VAL A 52 -6.45 -7.04 -2.67
C VAL A 52 -7.85 -6.50 -2.95
N ASN A 53 -8.24 -6.40 -4.23
CA ASN A 53 -9.60 -6.02 -4.63
C ASN A 53 -10.67 -6.97 -4.09
N ALA A 54 -10.39 -8.28 -4.04
CA ALA A 54 -11.32 -9.25 -3.45
C ALA A 54 -11.49 -9.05 -1.93
N TYR A 55 -10.42 -8.72 -1.21
CA TYR A 55 -10.51 -8.38 0.21
C TYR A 55 -11.31 -7.09 0.44
N ASP A 56 -11.20 -6.09 -0.43
CA ASP A 56 -11.99 -4.86 -0.33
C ASP A 56 -13.50 -5.17 -0.32
N VAL A 57 -13.95 -5.95 -1.31
CA VAL A 57 -15.34 -6.41 -1.40
C VAL A 57 -15.74 -7.27 -0.20
N GLU A 58 -14.92 -8.25 0.17
CA GLU A 58 -15.23 -9.16 1.29
C GLU A 58 -15.39 -8.42 2.62
N VAL A 59 -14.53 -7.43 2.89
CA VAL A 59 -14.60 -6.65 4.13
C VAL A 59 -15.81 -5.71 4.11
N ASP A 60 -16.15 -5.12 2.97
CA ASP A 60 -17.35 -4.28 2.84
C ASP A 60 -18.63 -5.09 3.08
N GLU A 61 -18.76 -6.26 2.44
CA GLU A 61 -19.89 -7.17 2.61
C GLU A 61 -20.08 -7.60 4.06
N LYS A 62 -19.01 -8.09 4.72
CA LYS A 62 -19.03 -8.49 6.13
C LYS A 62 -19.37 -7.32 7.06
N SER A 63 -18.88 -6.12 6.74
CA SER A 63 -19.18 -4.92 7.52
C SER A 63 -20.66 -4.58 7.43
N VAL A 64 -21.24 -4.59 6.23
CA VAL A 64 -22.67 -4.33 6.02
C VAL A 64 -23.54 -5.38 6.72
N GLU A 65 -23.17 -6.67 6.64
CA GLU A 65 -23.87 -7.77 7.32
C GLU A 65 -23.89 -7.56 8.84
N LEU A 66 -22.74 -7.26 9.45
CA LEU A 66 -22.63 -6.99 10.89
C LEU A 66 -23.51 -5.81 11.33
N LEU A 67 -23.52 -4.73 10.55
CA LEU A 67 -24.34 -3.56 10.83
C LEU A 67 -25.85 -3.87 10.72
N ALA A 68 -26.24 -4.65 9.72
CA ALA A 68 -27.63 -4.99 9.46
C ALA A 68 -28.20 -5.97 10.49
N LEU A 69 -27.43 -6.98 10.89
CA LEU A 69 -27.90 -8.05 11.78
C LEU A 69 -27.93 -7.67 13.26
N HIS A 70 -26.96 -6.86 13.72
CA HIS A 70 -26.72 -6.72 15.17
C HIS A 70 -27.03 -5.35 15.76
N GLN A 71 -27.30 -4.33 14.94
CA GLN A 71 -27.54 -2.94 15.40
C GLN A 71 -26.54 -2.49 16.48
N PRO A 72 -25.22 -2.50 16.17
CA PRO A 72 -24.17 -2.33 17.16
C PRO A 72 -24.24 -0.99 17.90
N ALA A 73 -23.75 -0.99 19.14
CA ALA A 73 -23.61 0.23 19.91
C ALA A 73 -22.63 1.22 19.24
N ALA A 74 -22.66 2.49 19.66
CA ALA A 74 -21.87 3.56 19.02
C ALA A 74 -20.35 3.29 18.96
N GLY A 75 -19.81 2.50 19.89
CA GLY A 75 -18.41 2.07 19.87
C GLY A 75 -18.11 1.16 18.67
N ASP A 76 -18.87 0.07 18.54
CA ASP A 76 -18.64 -0.95 17.53
C ASP A 76 -19.09 -0.49 16.14
N LEU A 77 -20.15 0.33 16.07
CA LEU A 77 -20.54 1.02 14.83
C LEU A 77 -19.40 1.87 14.27
N ARG A 78 -18.74 2.66 15.12
CA ARG A 78 -17.57 3.45 14.70
C ARG A 78 -16.39 2.57 14.30
N PHE A 79 -16.19 1.46 14.98
CA PHE A 79 -15.11 0.54 14.67
C PHE A 79 -15.31 -0.10 13.29
N ILE A 80 -16.50 -0.67 13.03
CA ILE A 80 -16.86 -1.28 11.73
C ILE A 80 -16.78 -0.25 10.59
N THR A 81 -17.36 0.94 10.77
CA THR A 81 -17.29 1.98 9.73
C THR A 81 -15.87 2.53 9.50
N THR A 82 -14.98 2.41 10.50
CA THR A 82 -13.56 2.75 10.31
C THR A 82 -12.84 1.65 9.55
N ILE A 83 -13.13 0.37 9.80
CA ILE A 83 -12.61 -0.75 9.00
C ILE A 83 -12.88 -0.50 7.51
N MET A 84 -14.13 -0.20 7.15
CA MET A 84 -14.51 0.08 5.74
C MET A 84 -13.63 1.16 5.10
N LYS A 85 -13.25 2.21 5.84
CA LYS A 85 -12.37 3.27 5.34
C LYS A 85 -10.92 2.81 5.20
N VAL A 86 -10.41 2.10 6.21
CA VAL A 86 -9.03 1.60 6.22
C VAL A 86 -8.80 0.63 5.06
N VAL A 87 -9.79 -0.18 4.72
CA VAL A 87 -9.73 -1.13 3.60
C VAL A 87 -9.58 -0.40 2.27
N THR A 88 -10.34 0.67 2.04
CA THR A 88 -10.17 1.52 0.86
C THR A 88 -8.76 2.12 0.81
N ASP A 89 -8.20 2.54 1.95
CA ASP A 89 -6.82 3.04 1.98
C ASP A 89 -5.80 1.93 1.69
N LEU A 90 -6.01 0.69 2.16
CA LEU A 90 -5.17 -0.47 1.83
C LEU A 90 -5.22 -0.84 0.34
N GLU A 91 -6.40 -0.80 -0.29
CA GLU A 91 -6.55 -1.03 -1.74
C GLU A 91 -5.74 -0.01 -2.53
N ARG A 92 -5.82 1.27 -2.16
CA ARG A 92 -5.03 2.33 -2.79
C ARG A 92 -3.53 2.14 -2.62
N ILE A 93 -3.07 1.57 -1.50
CA ILE A 93 -1.65 1.24 -1.30
C ILE A 93 -1.25 0.06 -2.21
N GLY A 94 -2.12 -0.95 -2.36
CA GLY A 94 -1.95 -2.04 -3.32
C GLY A 94 -1.78 -1.51 -4.76
N ASP A 95 -2.67 -0.59 -5.18
CA ASP A 95 -2.58 0.10 -6.47
C ASP A 95 -1.23 0.81 -6.67
N GLN A 96 -0.69 1.46 -5.62
CA GLN A 96 0.64 2.08 -5.70
C GLN A 96 1.75 1.04 -5.86
N ALA A 97 1.65 -0.12 -5.22
CA ALA A 97 2.59 -1.22 -5.43
C ALA A 97 2.54 -1.75 -6.88
N VAL A 98 1.35 -1.86 -7.46
CA VAL A 98 1.16 -2.19 -8.88
C VAL A 98 1.81 -1.14 -9.79
N ASN A 99 1.63 0.15 -9.49
CA ASN A 99 2.27 1.21 -10.26
C ASN A 99 3.80 1.11 -10.21
N ILE A 100 4.38 0.82 -9.04
CA ILE A 100 5.82 0.58 -8.90
C ILE A 100 6.26 -0.61 -9.77
N ALA A 101 5.51 -1.71 -9.77
CA ALA A 101 5.80 -2.89 -10.58
C ALA A 101 5.72 -2.59 -12.09
N GLN A 102 4.73 -1.81 -12.55
CA GLN A 102 4.64 -1.36 -13.94
C GLN A 102 5.85 -0.49 -14.33
N ARG A 103 6.27 0.43 -13.46
CA ARG A 103 7.49 1.22 -13.67
C ARG A 103 8.75 0.36 -13.69
N ALA A 104 8.80 -0.69 -12.88
CA ALA A 104 9.90 -1.66 -12.91
C ALA A 104 10.02 -2.29 -14.30
N LEU A 105 8.91 -2.80 -14.88
CA LEU A 105 8.91 -3.37 -16.23
C LEU A 105 9.47 -2.40 -17.28
N GLU A 106 9.05 -1.13 -17.24
CA GLU A 106 9.53 -0.10 -18.17
C GLU A 106 11.03 0.18 -17.97
N LEU A 107 11.47 0.35 -16.72
CA LEU A 107 12.85 0.71 -16.36
C LEU A 107 13.83 -0.47 -16.52
N ASN A 108 13.33 -1.70 -16.52
CA ASN A 108 14.12 -2.91 -16.74
C ASN A 108 14.56 -3.07 -18.20
N GLN A 109 13.90 -2.38 -19.13
CA GLN A 109 14.29 -2.35 -20.55
C GLN A 109 15.37 -1.29 -20.86
N GLU A 110 15.71 -0.43 -19.92
CA GLU A 110 16.72 0.62 -20.10
C GLU A 110 17.88 0.47 -19.11
N PRO A 111 19.11 0.90 -19.43
CA PRO A 111 20.21 0.87 -18.48
C PRO A 111 19.84 1.55 -17.16
N GLN A 112 20.23 0.96 -16.04
CA GLN A 112 19.94 1.52 -14.71
C GLN A 112 20.52 2.93 -14.61
N LEU A 113 19.69 3.90 -14.17
CA LEU A 113 20.10 5.30 -14.07
C LEU A 113 21.12 5.52 -12.96
N LYS A 114 20.87 4.90 -11.81
CA LYS A 114 21.66 5.02 -10.58
C LYS A 114 21.43 3.81 -9.67
N PRO A 115 22.31 3.55 -8.69
CA PRO A 115 22.00 2.63 -7.61
C PRO A 115 20.77 3.08 -6.81
N TYR A 116 19.82 2.16 -6.60
CA TYR A 116 18.58 2.42 -5.87
C TYR A 116 18.75 2.08 -4.38
N ILE A 117 19.48 2.91 -3.64
CA ILE A 117 19.74 2.69 -2.21
C ILE A 117 18.60 3.23 -1.35
N ASP A 118 18.16 4.47 -1.62
CA ASP A 118 17.15 5.13 -0.78
C ASP A 118 15.71 4.68 -1.08
N LEU A 119 15.44 4.16 -2.28
CA LEU A 119 14.11 3.66 -2.63
C LEU A 119 13.69 2.44 -1.78
N PRO A 120 14.52 1.38 -1.63
CA PRO A 120 14.22 0.28 -0.70
C PRO A 120 14.05 0.74 0.74
N ARG A 121 14.88 1.68 1.22
CA ARG A 121 14.78 2.23 2.56
C ARG A 121 13.45 2.95 2.79
N MET A 122 13.01 3.72 1.80
CA MET A 122 11.71 4.40 1.84
C MET A 122 10.55 3.39 1.87
N ALA A 123 10.65 2.30 1.10
CA ALA A 123 9.64 1.26 1.08
C ALA A 123 9.56 0.45 2.38
N GLU A 124 10.70 0.10 2.99
CA GLU A 124 10.74 -0.55 4.30
C GLU A 124 10.08 0.30 5.39
N ARG A 125 10.22 1.63 5.30
CA ARG A 125 9.52 2.57 6.21
C ARG A 125 8.02 2.59 5.94
N ALA A 126 7.61 2.71 4.68
CA ALA A 126 6.19 2.69 4.31
C ALA A 126 5.51 1.39 4.77
N GLN A 127 6.15 0.24 4.60
CA GLN A 127 5.64 -1.06 5.09
C GLN A 127 5.45 -1.09 6.60
N ARG A 128 6.45 -0.60 7.34
CA ARG A 128 6.36 -0.50 8.79
C ARG A 128 5.21 0.40 9.22
N MET A 129 5.03 1.55 8.56
CA MET A 129 3.92 2.45 8.85
C MET A 129 2.56 1.81 8.59
N VAL A 130 2.42 1.00 7.52
CA VAL A 130 1.19 0.22 7.26
C VAL A 130 0.92 -0.74 8.41
N LYS A 131 1.93 -1.56 8.75
CA LYS A 131 1.83 -2.53 9.84
C LYS A 131 1.44 -1.87 11.17
N GLU A 132 2.20 -0.85 11.58
CA GLU A 132 1.99 -0.18 12.85
C GLU A 132 0.68 0.60 12.90
N SER A 133 0.18 1.11 11.75
CA SER A 133 -1.16 1.69 11.65
C SER A 133 -2.25 0.66 11.94
N LEU A 134 -2.13 -0.54 11.40
CA LEU A 134 -3.09 -1.63 11.61
C LEU A 134 -3.00 -2.17 13.05
N ASP A 135 -1.79 -2.36 13.57
CA ASP A 135 -1.55 -2.77 14.96
C ASP A 135 -2.15 -1.73 15.94
N ALA A 136 -1.94 -0.43 15.68
CA ALA A 136 -2.51 0.65 16.48
C ALA A 136 -4.04 0.66 16.41
N PHE A 137 -4.60 0.46 15.22
CA PHE A 137 -6.05 0.48 15.01
C PHE A 137 -6.73 -0.71 15.73
N VAL A 138 -6.24 -1.93 15.53
CA VAL A 138 -6.79 -3.14 16.17
C VAL A 138 -6.56 -3.12 17.69
N GLY A 139 -5.36 -2.70 18.12
CA GLY A 139 -5.01 -2.55 19.54
C GLY A 139 -5.63 -1.35 20.24
N ARG A 140 -6.32 -0.47 19.49
CA ARG A 140 -6.83 0.83 19.98
C ARG A 140 -5.75 1.69 20.65
N ASP A 141 -4.52 1.59 20.15
CA ASP A 141 -3.35 2.29 20.68
C ASP A 141 -3.20 3.68 20.05
N THR A 142 -3.69 4.69 20.76
CA THR A 142 -3.60 6.09 20.31
C THR A 142 -2.17 6.65 20.32
N GLN A 143 -1.27 6.07 21.12
CA GLN A 143 0.12 6.51 21.17
C GLN A 143 0.88 6.02 19.94
N LEU A 144 0.75 4.74 19.61
CA LEU A 144 1.33 4.17 18.40
C LEU A 144 0.78 4.87 17.15
N ALA A 145 -0.54 5.11 17.07
CA ALA A 145 -1.13 5.84 15.94
C ALA A 145 -0.50 7.24 15.73
N ARG A 146 -0.25 8.00 16.82
CA ARG A 146 0.41 9.31 16.74
C ARG A 146 1.88 9.21 16.34
N GLN A 147 2.57 8.16 16.79
CA GLN A 147 3.95 7.90 16.41
C GLN A 147 4.05 7.65 14.91
N VAL A 148 3.21 6.78 14.36
CA VAL A 148 3.19 6.48 12.91
C VAL A 148 2.94 7.74 12.08
N CYS A 149 2.03 8.63 12.51
CA CYS A 149 1.82 9.91 11.85
C CYS A 149 3.08 10.80 11.84
N ALA A 150 3.92 10.73 12.86
CA ALA A 150 5.16 11.50 12.92
C ALA A 150 6.27 10.89 12.05
N GLU A 151 6.27 9.56 11.85
CA GLU A 151 7.24 8.85 11.02
C GLU A 151 7.11 9.19 9.53
N ASP A 152 5.96 9.68 9.08
CA ASP A 152 5.73 10.16 7.70
C ASP A 152 6.73 11.24 7.26
N ALA A 153 7.18 12.08 8.21
CA ALA A 153 8.19 13.10 7.96
C ALA A 153 9.53 12.50 7.47
N GLU A 154 9.87 11.28 7.89
CA GLU A 154 11.07 10.58 7.40
C GLU A 154 10.89 10.12 5.94
N VAL A 155 9.70 9.63 5.57
CA VAL A 155 9.37 9.22 4.20
C VAL A 155 9.38 10.43 3.27
N ASP A 156 8.79 11.54 3.68
CA ASP A 156 8.83 12.81 2.93
C ASP A 156 10.25 13.32 2.73
N SER A 157 11.10 13.24 3.75
CA SER A 157 12.51 13.63 3.64
C SER A 157 13.28 12.76 2.62
N LEU A 158 13.06 11.44 2.64
CA LEU A 158 13.64 10.51 1.66
C LEU A 158 13.17 10.82 0.24
N LYS A 159 11.88 11.09 0.06
CA LYS A 159 11.30 11.48 -1.22
C LYS A 159 11.93 12.76 -1.77
N GLU A 160 12.10 13.79 -0.94
CA GLU A 160 12.78 15.02 -1.35
C GLU A 160 14.25 14.80 -1.72
N GLN A 161 14.97 13.98 -0.95
CA GLN A 161 16.36 13.62 -1.22
C GLN A 161 16.49 12.93 -2.58
N ILE A 162 15.69 11.90 -2.83
CA ILE A 162 15.67 11.17 -4.10
C ILE A 162 15.36 12.12 -5.24
N PHE A 163 14.39 13.03 -5.07
CA PHE A 163 14.04 13.99 -6.12
C PHE A 163 15.19 14.96 -6.45
N ARG A 164 15.88 15.50 -5.45
CA ARG A 164 17.08 16.35 -5.66
C ARG A 164 18.20 15.59 -6.38
N GLU A 165 18.39 14.32 -6.05
CA GLU A 165 19.36 13.47 -6.73
C GLU A 165 18.98 13.27 -8.20
N LEU A 166 17.72 12.92 -8.50
CA LEU A 166 17.23 12.75 -9.86
C LEU A 166 17.35 14.03 -10.70
N LEU A 167 17.12 15.21 -10.11
CA LEU A 167 17.37 16.50 -10.78
C LEU A 167 18.82 16.66 -11.20
N THR A 168 19.76 16.20 -10.38
CA THR A 168 21.19 16.27 -10.70
C THR A 168 21.53 15.42 -11.93
N TYR A 169 20.97 14.21 -12.02
CA TYR A 169 21.10 13.37 -13.21
C TYR A 169 20.50 14.05 -14.46
N MET A 170 19.28 14.59 -14.34
CA MET A 170 18.58 15.26 -15.44
C MET A 170 19.33 16.50 -15.97
N MET A 171 19.91 17.30 -15.07
CA MET A 171 20.71 18.47 -15.45
C MET A 171 22.04 18.08 -16.10
N SER A 172 22.64 16.95 -15.69
CA SER A 172 23.92 16.48 -16.24
C SER A 172 23.80 15.89 -17.64
N ASP A 173 22.71 15.16 -17.93
CA ASP A 173 22.43 14.56 -19.24
C ASP A 173 20.92 14.53 -19.49
N PRO A 174 20.39 15.35 -20.44
CA PRO A 174 18.98 15.35 -20.79
C PRO A 174 18.41 14.00 -21.24
N LYS A 175 19.26 13.06 -21.72
CA LYS A 175 18.80 11.70 -22.09
C LYS A 175 18.34 10.88 -20.87
N THR A 176 18.66 11.32 -19.66
CA THR A 176 18.23 10.65 -18.41
C THR A 176 16.81 11.04 -17.99
N ILE A 177 16.26 12.14 -18.53
CA ILE A 177 14.96 12.70 -18.14
C ILE A 177 13.83 11.65 -18.18
N PRO A 178 13.65 10.83 -19.24
CA PRO A 178 12.58 9.84 -19.24
C PRO A 178 12.67 8.83 -18.10
N ARG A 179 13.87 8.31 -17.80
CA ARG A 179 14.10 7.37 -16.68
C ARG A 179 13.89 8.03 -15.33
N ALA A 180 14.40 9.24 -15.16
CA ALA A 180 14.24 10.00 -13.93
C ALA A 180 12.76 10.34 -13.64
N ILE A 181 11.98 10.70 -14.68
CA ILE A 181 10.54 10.93 -14.55
C ILE A 181 9.81 9.64 -14.19
N ARG A 182 10.09 8.49 -14.84
CA ARG A 182 9.46 7.20 -14.48
C ARG A 182 9.77 6.76 -13.05
N LEU A 183 10.98 7.04 -12.55
CA LEU A 183 11.34 6.79 -11.15
C LEU A 183 10.61 7.72 -10.17
N ARG A 184 10.26 8.94 -10.61
CA ARG A 184 9.54 9.93 -9.80
C ARG A 184 8.02 9.73 -9.83
N GLU A 185 7.46 9.48 -11.00
CA GLU A 185 6.03 9.38 -11.24
C GLU A 185 5.54 7.95 -11.03
N GLN A 186 5.06 7.70 -9.81
CA GLN A 186 4.26 6.52 -9.48
C GLN A 186 2.78 6.67 -9.87
N ASN A 187 2.38 7.79 -10.47
CA ASN A 187 1.01 8.01 -10.95
C ASN A 187 0.96 7.89 -12.47
N GLY A 188 0.73 6.67 -12.98
CA GLY A 188 0.12 6.49 -14.30
C GLY A 188 -1.39 6.80 -14.22
N PRO A 189 -2.08 7.10 -15.33
CA PRO A 189 -3.53 7.16 -15.30
C PRO A 189 -4.07 5.83 -14.77
N PRO A 190 -5.08 5.83 -13.86
CA PRO A 190 -5.68 4.59 -13.39
C PRO A 190 -6.18 3.78 -14.59
N LEU A 191 -5.97 2.46 -14.57
CA LEU A 191 -6.62 1.59 -15.55
C LEU A 191 -8.14 1.82 -15.45
N PRO A 192 -8.88 1.79 -16.57
CA PRO A 192 -10.32 1.73 -16.50
C PRO A 192 -10.69 0.50 -15.67
N ARG A 193 -11.25 0.71 -14.48
CA ARG A 193 -11.82 -0.36 -13.66
C ARG A 193 -12.82 -1.09 -14.55
N VAL A 194 -12.51 -2.34 -14.93
CA VAL A 194 -13.48 -3.21 -15.59
C VAL A 194 -14.48 -3.56 -14.50
N VAL A 195 -15.57 -2.79 -14.44
CA VAL A 195 -16.74 -3.14 -13.65
C VAL A 195 -17.27 -4.45 -14.23
N GLY A 196 -16.95 -5.55 -13.55
CA GLY A 196 -17.52 -6.87 -13.78
C GLY A 196 -18.63 -7.13 -12.79
#